data_AF-A0A524EZ84-F1
#
_entry.id   AF-A0A524EZ84-F1
#
_cell.length_a   1.000
_cell.length_b   1.000
_cell.length_c   1.000
_cell.angle_alpha   90.00
_cell.angle_beta   90.00
_cell.angle_gamma   90.00
#
_symmetry.space_group_name_H-M   'P 1'
#
loop_
_entity.id
_entity.type
_entity.pdbx_description
1 polymer ?
#
loop_
_entity_poly.entity_id
_entity_poly.type
_entity_poly.pdbx_seq_one_letter_code
_entity_poly.pdbx_strand_id
1 'polypeptide(L)'
;MTVVDVFVCKICGEAYIGEKIPTHCPFCGAHKKYLVKARDYDDTGAWEVDLNEKDRKNAEKALEVEISNTIFYKCASKKTPSLEGQKLFKILSKVENEHASVWKKILKLDKIELPKYDACASEYVPNLEESHSREERAINFYKQAASESANPRVREIFQAFVEVETDHLKLSEKRL
;
A
#
# COMPACT_ATOMS: atom_id res chain seq x y z
N MET A 1 -27.54 -18.16 -13.20
CA MET A 1 -27.04 -16.78 -13.37
C MET A 1 -26.04 -16.53 -12.27
N THR A 2 -24.80 -16.16 -12.59
CA THR A 2 -23.86 -15.69 -11.56
C THR A 2 -24.26 -14.28 -11.15
N VAL A 3 -24.41 -14.06 -9.85
CA VAL A 3 -24.74 -12.74 -9.29
C VAL A 3 -23.42 -12.06 -8.98
N VAL A 4 -23.24 -10.84 -9.51
CA VAL A 4 -22.10 -9.98 -9.19
C VAL A 4 -22.46 -9.05 -8.03
N ASP A 5 -21.51 -8.85 -7.12
CA ASP A 5 -21.61 -7.96 -5.96
C ASP A 5 -20.56 -6.83 -6.09
N VAL A 6 -20.72 -5.78 -5.28
CA VAL A 6 -19.71 -4.73 -5.07
C VAL A 6 -19.14 -4.88 -3.66
N PHE A 7 -17.81 -4.95 -3.56
CA PHE A 7 -17.08 -5.03 -2.30
C PHE A 7 -16.23 -3.78 -2.11
N VAL A 8 -16.10 -3.32 -0.88
CA VAL A 8 -15.28 -2.14 -0.53
C VAL A 8 -14.21 -2.54 0.47
N CYS A 9 -12.98 -2.09 0.23
CA CYS A 9 -11.88 -2.27 1.18
C CYS A 9 -11.93 -1.18 2.25
N LYS A 10 -12.08 -1.55 3.52
CA LYS A 10 -12.06 -0.61 4.65
C LYS A 10 -10.72 0.08 4.86
N ILE A 11 -9.63 -0.41 4.26
CA ILE A 11 -8.29 0.21 4.43
C ILE A 11 -8.09 1.35 3.44
N CYS A 12 -8.30 1.12 2.14
CA CYS A 12 -8.11 2.17 1.13
C CYS A 12 -9.40 2.89 0.69
N GLY A 13 -10.57 2.30 0.94
CA GLY A 13 -11.87 2.81 0.50
C GLY A 13 -12.25 2.45 -0.94
N GLU A 14 -11.39 1.75 -1.68
CA GLU A 14 -11.65 1.39 -3.08
C GLU A 14 -12.69 0.27 -3.21
N ALA A 15 -13.46 0.32 -4.29
CA ALA A 15 -14.52 -0.62 -4.62
C ALA A 15 -14.09 -1.60 -5.71
N TYR A 16 -14.46 -2.87 -5.54
CA TYR A 16 -14.21 -3.96 -6.48
C TYR A 16 -15.53 -4.65 -6.85
N ILE A 17 -15.73 -4.91 -8.15
CA ILE A 17 -16.88 -5.65 -8.67
C ILE A 17 -16.47 -7.11 -8.91
N GLY A 18 -17.22 -8.06 -8.37
CA GLY A 18 -16.95 -9.48 -8.61
C GLY A 18 -18.02 -10.42 -8.04
N GLU A 19 -17.93 -11.70 -8.39
CA GLU A 19 -18.85 -12.74 -7.89
C GLU A 19 -18.56 -13.13 -6.44
N LYS A 20 -17.32 -12.96 -6.00
CA LYS A 20 -16.84 -13.31 -4.65
C LYS A 20 -15.90 -12.24 -4.14
N ILE A 21 -15.91 -12.07 -2.82
CA ILE A 21 -14.92 -11.26 -2.11
C ILE A 21 -13.50 -11.79 -2.41
N PRO A 22 -12.57 -10.94 -2.90
CA PRO A 22 -11.21 -11.38 -3.21
C PRO A 22 -10.44 -11.69 -1.92
N THR A 23 -9.35 -12.45 -2.02
CA THR A 23 -8.48 -12.75 -0.86
C THR A 23 -7.68 -11.52 -0.40
N HIS A 24 -7.43 -10.61 -1.33
CA HIS A 24 -6.71 -9.34 -1.12
C HIS A 24 -7.44 -8.23 -1.87
N CYS A 25 -7.40 -7.00 -1.35
CA CYS A 25 -7.86 -5.82 -2.05
C CYS A 25 -7.06 -5.68 -3.36
N PRO A 26 -7.71 -5.62 -4.54
CA PRO A 26 -7.00 -5.51 -5.82
C PRO A 26 -6.23 -4.20 -6.01
N PHE A 27 -6.43 -3.22 -5.12
CA PHE A 27 -5.85 -1.88 -5.21
C PHE A 27 -4.70 -1.71 -4.21
N CYS A 28 -4.93 -2.01 -2.94
CA CYS A 28 -3.97 -1.79 -1.84
C CYS A 28 -3.46 -3.08 -1.19
N GLY A 29 -3.73 -4.27 -1.75
CA GLY A 29 -3.26 -5.54 -1.19
C GLY A 29 -3.89 -6.00 0.12
N ALA A 30 -4.63 -5.14 0.85
CA ALA A 30 -5.17 -5.46 2.18
C ALA A 30 -5.97 -6.77 2.22
N HIS A 31 -5.78 -7.56 3.27
CA HIS A 31 -6.34 -8.91 3.38
C HIS A 31 -7.88 -8.92 3.42
N LYS A 32 -8.48 -10.05 3.01
CA LYS A 32 -9.93 -10.26 2.92
C LYS A 32 -10.75 -9.77 4.11
N LYS A 33 -10.22 -9.84 5.34
CA LYS A 33 -10.89 -9.38 6.56
C LYS A 33 -11.25 -7.88 6.55
N TYR A 34 -10.61 -7.10 5.68
CA TYR A 34 -10.88 -5.68 5.49
C TYR A 34 -11.91 -5.40 4.39
N LEU A 35 -12.35 -6.40 3.64
CA LEU A 35 -13.35 -6.21 2.60
C LEU A 35 -14.76 -6.52 3.11
N VAL A 36 -15.70 -5.64 2.78
CA VAL A 36 -17.13 -5.76 3.12
C VAL A 36 -17.97 -5.57 1.85
N LYS A 37 -19.26 -5.94 1.86
CA LYS A 37 -20.15 -5.57 0.77
C LYS A 37 -20.40 -4.06 0.80
N ALA A 38 -20.59 -3.44 -0.35
CA ALA A 38 -20.80 -1.99 -0.45
C ALA A 38 -21.98 -1.48 0.38
N ARG A 39 -23.07 -2.27 0.48
CA ARG A 39 -24.25 -1.93 1.30
C ARG A 39 -23.96 -1.92 2.82
N ASP A 40 -22.88 -2.57 3.24
CA ASP A 40 -22.45 -2.71 4.63
C ASP A 40 -21.22 -1.83 4.92
N TYR A 41 -20.77 -1.03 3.94
CA TYR A 41 -19.64 -0.11 4.08
C TYR A 41 -20.13 1.24 4.60
N ASP A 42 -19.50 1.70 5.69
CA ASP A 42 -19.70 3.01 6.29
C ASP A 42 -18.31 3.66 6.44
N ASP A 43 -18.09 4.77 5.73
CA ASP A 43 -16.86 5.55 5.81
C ASP A 43 -16.94 6.75 6.75
N THR A 44 -18.06 6.88 7.49
CA THR A 44 -18.26 7.96 8.45
C THR A 44 -17.12 7.96 9.48
N GLY A 45 -16.31 9.02 9.47
CA GLY A 45 -15.17 9.16 10.38
C GLY A 45 -13.92 8.35 10.01
N ALA A 46 -13.94 7.54 8.93
CA ALA A 46 -12.79 6.71 8.53
C ALA A 46 -11.57 7.54 8.09
N TRP A 47 -11.80 8.78 7.67
CA TRP A 47 -10.81 9.74 7.17
C TRP A 47 -10.73 11.01 8.03
N GLU A 48 -11.72 11.25 8.88
CA GLU A 48 -11.81 12.40 9.79
C GLU A 48 -11.18 12.05 11.14
N VAL A 49 -9.87 11.79 11.13
CA VAL A 49 -9.13 11.38 12.31
C VAL A 49 -8.46 12.57 12.99
N ASP A 50 -8.58 12.65 14.31
CA ASP A 50 -7.77 13.55 15.13
C ASP A 50 -6.37 12.95 15.31
N LEU A 51 -5.37 13.62 14.75
CA LEU A 51 -3.96 13.22 14.83
C LEU A 51 -3.27 14.03 15.93
N ASN A 52 -2.73 13.32 16.93
CA ASN A 52 -1.74 13.94 17.81
C ASN A 52 -0.42 14.17 17.04
N GLU A 53 0.54 14.84 17.68
CA GLU A 53 1.84 15.15 17.05
C GLU A 53 2.57 13.91 16.53
N LYS A 54 2.52 12.81 17.27
CA LYS A 54 3.20 11.54 16.93
C LYS A 54 2.53 10.83 15.76
N ASP A 55 1.20 10.71 15.79
CA ASP A 55 0.39 10.12 14.73
C ASP A 55 0.54 10.91 13.42
N ARG A 56 0.57 12.24 13.50
CA ARG A 56 0.82 13.11 12.34
C ARG A 56 2.19 12.85 11.73
N LYS A 57 3.26 12.88 12.54
CA LYS A 57 4.63 12.61 12.06
C LYS A 57 4.76 11.22 11.46
N ASN A 58 4.12 10.22 12.06
CA ASN A 58 4.13 8.86 11.53
C ASN A 58 3.37 8.76 10.20
N ALA A 59 2.20 9.40 10.06
CA ALA A 59 1.46 9.44 8.80
C ALA A 59 2.21 10.19 7.69
N GLU A 60 2.85 11.32 8.00
CA GLU A 60 3.72 12.07 7.07
C GLU A 60 4.89 11.20 6.63
N LYS A 61 5.54 10.50 7.56
CA LYS A 61 6.65 9.60 7.23
C LYS A 61 6.20 8.42 6.39
N ALA A 62 5.03 7.86 6.67
CA ALA A 62 4.47 6.78 5.87
C ALA A 62 4.18 7.25 4.45
N LEU A 63 3.59 8.44 4.27
CA LEU A 63 3.40 9.01 2.94
C LEU A 63 4.73 9.15 2.17
N GLU A 64 5.82 9.58 2.81
CA GLU A 64 7.14 9.63 2.17
C GLU A 64 7.64 8.25 1.72
N VAL A 65 7.46 7.22 2.56
CA VAL A 65 7.84 5.83 2.25
C VAL A 65 7.07 5.35 1.02
N GLU A 66 5.75 5.53 1.01
CA GLU A 66 4.88 5.07 -0.08
C GLU A 66 5.16 5.82 -1.40
N ILE A 67 5.45 7.12 -1.36
CA ILE A 67 5.87 7.89 -2.53
C ILE A 67 7.22 7.35 -3.06
N SER A 68 8.19 7.13 -2.16
CA SER A 68 9.52 6.61 -2.51
C SER A 68 9.44 5.23 -3.15
N ASN A 69 8.62 4.33 -2.62
CA ASN A 69 8.41 3.00 -3.18
C ASN A 69 7.65 3.06 -4.51
N THR A 70 6.60 3.90 -4.60
CA THR A 70 5.85 4.15 -5.84
C THR A 70 6.77 4.50 -7.00
N ILE A 71 7.65 5.50 -6.81
CA ILE A 71 8.53 6.00 -7.88
C ILE A 71 9.68 5.03 -8.17
N PHE A 72 10.20 4.33 -7.17
CA PHE A 72 11.19 3.27 -7.35
C PHE A 72 10.64 2.14 -8.22
N TYR A 73 9.49 1.56 -7.84
CA TYR A 73 8.88 0.47 -8.58
C TYR A 73 8.45 0.89 -9.99
N LYS A 74 7.98 2.13 -10.16
CA LYS A 74 7.69 2.69 -11.49
C LYS A 74 8.93 2.72 -12.36
N CYS A 75 10.08 3.11 -11.81
CA CYS A 75 11.36 3.09 -12.51
C CYS A 75 11.75 1.64 -12.87
N ALA A 76 11.80 0.74 -11.88
CA ALA A 76 12.22 -0.65 -12.07
C ALA A 76 11.35 -1.38 -13.11
N SER A 77 10.05 -1.12 -13.12
CA SER A 77 9.10 -1.67 -14.09
C SER A 77 9.39 -1.31 -15.55
N LYS A 78 10.14 -0.23 -15.78
CA LYS A 78 10.51 0.24 -17.13
C LYS A 78 11.88 -0.25 -17.57
N LYS A 79 12.81 -0.45 -16.62
CA LYS A 79 14.20 -0.77 -16.94
C LYS A 79 14.49 -2.28 -16.93
N THR A 80 13.76 -3.06 -16.14
CA THR A 80 14.04 -4.50 -16.02
C THR A 80 13.77 -5.26 -17.34
N PRO A 81 14.65 -6.21 -17.74
CA PRO A 81 14.57 -6.84 -19.06
C PRO A 81 13.48 -7.92 -19.16
N SER A 82 13.01 -8.48 -18.04
CA SER A 82 12.05 -9.57 -18.03
C SER A 82 10.60 -9.06 -17.99
N LEU A 83 9.71 -9.68 -18.77
CA LEU A 83 8.28 -9.33 -18.74
C LEU A 83 7.66 -9.58 -17.37
N GLU A 84 8.06 -10.66 -16.68
CA GLU A 84 7.62 -10.92 -15.31
C GLU A 84 8.01 -9.76 -14.37
N GLY A 85 9.28 -9.34 -14.39
CA GLY A 85 9.76 -8.24 -13.55
C GLY A 85 9.05 -6.92 -13.86
N GLN A 86 8.82 -6.63 -15.15
CA GLN A 86 8.07 -5.44 -15.56
C GLN A 86 6.65 -5.45 -14.99
N LYS A 87 5.97 -6.61 -15.02
CA LYS A 87 4.62 -6.74 -14.46
C LYS A 87 4.63 -6.67 -12.93
N LEU A 88 5.58 -7.32 -12.28
CA LEU A 88 5.76 -7.32 -10.82
C LEU A 88 5.96 -5.90 -10.29
N PHE A 89 6.99 -5.18 -10.77
CA PHE A 89 7.25 -3.83 -10.29
C PHE A 89 6.16 -2.85 -10.70
N LYS A 90 5.49 -3.06 -11.85
CA LYS A 90 4.35 -2.22 -12.23
C LYS A 90 3.17 -2.37 -11.28
N ILE A 91 2.87 -3.60 -10.81
CA ILE A 91 1.78 -3.79 -9.86
C ILE A 91 2.16 -3.26 -8.47
N LEU A 92 3.38 -3.50 -7.98
CA LEU A 92 3.86 -2.93 -6.72
C LEU A 92 3.76 -1.40 -6.77
N SER A 93 4.25 -0.74 -7.82
CA SER A 93 4.13 0.71 -7.99
C SER A 93 2.69 1.23 -7.88
N LYS A 94 1.69 0.46 -8.32
CA LYS A 94 0.28 0.84 -8.18
C LYS A 94 -0.24 0.67 -6.76
N VAL A 95 0.18 -0.40 -6.08
CA VAL A 95 -0.21 -0.69 -4.70
C VAL A 95 0.35 0.37 -3.75
N GLU A 96 1.64 0.68 -3.84
CA GLU A 96 2.27 1.74 -3.04
C GLU A 96 1.64 3.12 -3.30
N ASN A 97 1.24 3.39 -4.56
CA ASN A 97 0.55 4.63 -4.88
C ASN A 97 -0.85 4.70 -4.26
N GLU A 98 -1.50 3.55 -4.11
CA GLU A 98 -2.77 3.45 -3.38
C GLU A 98 -2.56 3.67 -1.88
N HIS A 99 -1.49 3.12 -1.30
CA HIS A 99 -1.12 3.39 0.09
C HIS A 99 -0.83 4.87 0.34
N ALA A 100 -0.12 5.53 -0.57
CA ALA A 100 0.08 6.97 -0.52
C ALA A 100 -1.26 7.73 -0.55
N SER A 101 -2.26 7.23 -1.31
CA SER A 101 -3.63 7.77 -1.35
C SER A 101 -4.31 7.70 0.02
N VAL A 102 -4.12 6.61 0.77
CA VAL A 102 -4.64 6.45 2.14
C VAL A 102 -4.07 7.53 3.06
N TRP A 103 -2.76 7.73 3.06
CA TRP A 103 -2.13 8.76 3.89
C TRP A 103 -2.50 10.17 3.47
N LYS A 104 -2.67 10.42 2.17
CA LYS A 104 -3.20 11.70 1.65
C LYS A 104 -4.58 12.01 2.25
N LYS A 105 -5.49 11.02 2.32
CA LYS A 105 -6.82 11.17 2.94
C LYS A 105 -6.70 11.49 4.43
N ILE A 106 -5.90 10.71 5.17
CA ILE A 106 -5.65 10.90 6.62
C ILE A 106 -5.05 12.27 6.94
N LEU A 107 -4.11 12.74 6.12
CA LEU A 107 -3.44 14.03 6.28
C LEU A 107 -4.22 15.22 5.69
N LYS A 108 -5.36 14.96 5.03
CA LYS A 108 -6.21 15.97 4.37
C LYS A 108 -5.43 16.82 3.35
N LEU A 109 -4.59 16.17 2.56
CA LEU A 109 -3.82 16.82 1.50
C LEU A 109 -4.62 16.87 0.19
N ASP A 110 -4.52 17.96 -0.57
CA ASP A 110 -5.22 18.08 -1.86
C ASP A 110 -4.66 17.16 -2.93
N LYS A 111 -3.33 16.98 -2.94
CA LYS A 111 -2.59 16.19 -3.94
C LYS A 111 -1.33 15.55 -3.37
N ILE A 112 -0.85 14.53 -4.07
CA ILE A 112 0.45 13.90 -3.86
C ILE A 112 1.35 14.34 -5.00
N GLU A 113 2.54 14.85 -4.67
CA GLU A 113 3.57 15.15 -5.66
C GLU A 113 4.51 13.94 -5.78
N LEU A 114 4.65 13.41 -7.01
CA LEU A 114 5.59 12.35 -7.31
C LEU A 114 6.83 12.97 -7.98
N PRO A 115 7.97 13.10 -7.27
CA PRO A 115 9.16 13.66 -7.86
C PRO A 115 9.68 12.78 -9.01
N LYS A 116 10.43 13.39 -9.93
CA LYS A 116 11.18 12.60 -10.92
C LYS A 116 12.20 11.75 -10.20
N TYR A 117 12.24 10.47 -10.57
CA TYR A 117 13.15 9.48 -10.00
C TYR A 117 13.58 8.52 -11.10
N ASP A 118 14.89 8.26 -11.19
CA ASP A 118 15.45 7.34 -12.18
C ASP A 118 16.62 6.49 -11.63
N ALA A 119 16.77 6.43 -10.30
CA ALA A 119 17.91 5.78 -9.64
C ALA A 119 17.72 4.25 -9.42
N CYS A 120 16.77 3.61 -10.10
CA CYS A 120 16.65 2.15 -10.09
C CYS A 120 17.68 1.48 -11.02
N ALA A 121 18.00 0.21 -10.76
CA ALA A 121 18.89 -0.58 -11.60
C ALA A 121 18.23 -0.95 -12.93
N SER A 122 19.04 -1.38 -13.90
CA SER A 122 18.52 -1.93 -15.17
C SER A 122 18.24 -3.43 -15.08
N GLU A 123 18.90 -4.11 -14.16
CA GLU A 123 18.89 -5.55 -13.98
C GLU A 123 17.75 -5.99 -13.05
N TYR A 124 17.30 -7.23 -13.19
CA TYR A 124 16.18 -7.75 -12.40
C TYR A 124 16.56 -8.01 -10.94
N VAL A 125 17.65 -8.74 -10.69
CA VAL A 125 18.07 -9.15 -9.35
C VAL A 125 18.41 -7.95 -8.45
N PRO A 126 19.19 -6.94 -8.86
CA PRO A 126 19.46 -5.78 -8.00
C PRO A 126 18.20 -4.99 -7.62
N ASN A 127 17.20 -4.91 -8.52
CA ASN A 127 15.92 -4.29 -8.19
C ASN A 127 15.08 -5.16 -7.23
N LEU A 128 15.20 -6.48 -7.26
CA LEU A 128 14.57 -7.38 -6.28
C LEU A 128 15.22 -7.27 -4.90
N GLU A 129 16.55 -7.15 -4.83
CA GLU A 129 17.28 -6.94 -3.56
C GLU A 129 16.89 -5.59 -2.92
N GLU A 130 16.83 -4.52 -3.71
CA GLU A 130 16.38 -3.20 -3.22
C GLU A 130 14.89 -3.22 -2.85
N SER A 131 14.05 -3.95 -3.60
CA SER A 131 12.65 -4.20 -3.23
C SER A 131 12.55 -4.87 -1.87
N HIS A 132 13.28 -5.97 -1.66
CA HIS A 132 13.31 -6.69 -0.38
C HIS A 132 13.70 -5.75 0.78
N SER A 133 14.78 -5.00 0.61
CA SER A 133 15.26 -4.08 1.64
C SER A 133 14.28 -2.93 1.94
N ARG A 134 13.53 -2.46 0.94
CA ARG A 134 12.47 -1.46 1.13
C ARG A 134 11.33 -2.01 1.96
N GLU A 135 10.87 -3.22 1.67
CA GLU A 135 9.77 -3.83 2.43
C GLU A 135 10.17 -4.13 3.87
N GLU A 136 11.40 -4.60 4.12
CA GLU A 136 11.87 -4.77 5.50
C GLU A 136 11.84 -3.44 6.29
N ARG A 137 12.29 -2.34 5.67
CA ARG A 137 12.25 -1.01 6.31
C ARG A 137 10.82 -0.53 6.53
N ALA A 138 9.93 -0.70 5.56
CA ALA A 138 8.53 -0.31 5.67
C ALA A 138 7.82 -1.11 6.77
N ILE A 139 7.97 -2.45 6.79
CA ILE A 139 7.42 -3.33 7.82
C ILE A 139 7.87 -2.92 9.22
N ASN A 140 9.17 -2.69 9.40
CA ASN A 140 9.72 -2.31 10.71
C ASN A 140 9.17 -0.96 11.19
N PHE A 141 9.12 0.02 10.29
CA PHE A 141 8.53 1.33 10.58
C PHE A 141 7.03 1.22 10.91
N TYR A 142 6.23 0.51 10.11
CA TYR A 142 4.79 0.38 10.30
C TYR A 142 4.43 -0.39 11.58
N LYS A 143 5.21 -1.41 11.95
CA LYS A 143 5.05 -2.09 13.26
C LYS A 143 5.25 -1.12 14.41
N GLN A 144 6.30 -0.30 14.36
CA GLN A 144 6.55 0.71 15.39
C GLN A 144 5.43 1.76 15.42
N ALA A 145 5.07 2.32 14.26
CA ALA A 145 4.03 3.33 14.15
C ALA A 145 2.67 2.84 14.65
N ALA A 146 2.30 1.59 14.35
CA ALA A 146 1.10 0.95 14.91
C ALA A 146 1.15 0.86 16.44
N SER A 147 2.28 0.46 17.01
CA SER A 147 2.42 0.32 18.47
C SER A 147 2.36 1.66 19.22
N GLU A 148 2.81 2.74 18.57
CA GLU A 148 2.85 4.09 19.15
C GLU A 148 1.54 4.87 18.91
N SER A 149 0.74 4.47 17.93
CA SER A 149 -0.41 5.26 17.50
C SER A 149 -1.48 5.33 18.58
N ALA A 150 -1.99 6.52 18.88
CA ALA A 150 -3.08 6.71 19.83
C ALA A 150 -4.45 6.59 19.15
N ASN A 151 -4.52 6.93 17.86
CA ASN A 151 -5.74 6.86 17.07
C ASN A 151 -6.01 5.42 16.58
N PRO A 152 -7.15 4.80 16.93
CA PRO A 152 -7.42 3.40 16.57
C PRO A 152 -7.49 3.16 15.07
N ARG A 153 -7.95 4.15 14.28
CA ARG A 153 -8.04 4.05 12.83
C ARG A 153 -6.66 4.12 12.18
N VAL A 154 -5.81 5.04 12.61
CA VAL A 154 -4.41 5.15 12.14
C VAL A 154 -3.64 3.88 12.48
N ARG A 155 -3.82 3.35 13.69
CA ARG A 155 -3.26 2.05 14.10
C ARG A 155 -3.70 0.91 13.19
N GLU A 156 -4.98 0.82 12.86
CA GLU A 156 -5.52 -0.22 11.97
C GLU A 156 -4.88 -0.16 10.57
N ILE A 157 -4.72 1.04 10.00
CA ILE A 157 -4.07 1.23 8.70
C ILE A 157 -2.62 0.73 8.74
N PHE A 158 -1.83 1.10 9.74
CA PHE A 158 -0.47 0.60 9.89
C PHE A 158 -0.42 -0.93 10.04
N GLN A 159 -1.32 -1.52 10.84
CA GLN A 159 -1.39 -2.97 10.98
C GLN A 159 -1.73 -3.68 9.67
N ALA A 160 -2.66 -3.12 8.89
CA ALA A 160 -2.99 -3.65 7.57
C ALA A 160 -1.80 -3.55 6.61
N PHE A 161 -1.06 -2.43 6.61
CA PHE A 161 0.11 -2.28 5.74
C PHE A 161 1.26 -3.19 6.17
N VAL A 162 1.45 -3.49 7.46
CA VAL A 162 2.38 -4.55 7.88
C VAL A 162 2.05 -5.89 7.22
N GLU A 163 0.77 -6.26 7.12
CA GLU A 163 0.34 -7.50 6.45
C GLU A 163 0.63 -7.47 4.95
N VAL A 164 0.33 -6.35 4.29
CA VAL A 164 0.57 -6.16 2.85
C VAL A 164 2.06 -6.16 2.51
N GLU A 165 2.86 -5.37 3.23
CA GLU A 165 4.31 -5.32 2.99
C GLU A 165 4.99 -6.65 3.30
N THR A 166 4.47 -7.43 4.27
CA THR A 166 4.96 -8.79 4.50
C THR A 166 4.70 -9.70 3.30
N ASP A 167 3.60 -9.51 2.56
CA ASP A 167 3.36 -10.25 1.33
C ASP A 167 4.23 -9.73 0.17
N HIS A 168 4.50 -8.43 0.09
CA HIS A 168 5.48 -7.87 -0.85
C HIS A 168 6.89 -8.41 -0.61
N LEU A 169 7.31 -8.49 0.66
CA LEU A 169 8.59 -9.10 1.05
C LEU A 169 8.70 -10.53 0.52
N LYS A 170 7.67 -11.37 0.73
CA LYS A 170 7.64 -12.74 0.20
C LYS A 170 7.67 -12.81 -1.33
N LEU A 171 7.18 -11.79 -2.04
CA LEU A 171 7.30 -11.74 -3.50
C LEU A 171 8.76 -11.63 -3.93
N SER A 172 9.57 -10.86 -3.21
CA SER A 172 11.01 -10.76 -3.45
C SER A 172 11.75 -12.03 -3.02
N GLU A 173 11.46 -12.59 -1.83
CA GLU A 173 12.08 -13.84 -1.33
C GLU A 173 11.86 -15.02 -2.28
N LYS A 174 10.69 -15.12 -2.90
CA LYS A 174 10.39 -16.21 -3.86
C LYS A 174 11.24 -16.13 -5.14
N ARG A 175 11.87 -14.98 -5.41
CA ARG A 175 12.51 -14.65 -6.69
C ARG A 175 14.01 -14.38 -6.59
N LEU A 176 14.53 -14.27 -5.38
CA LEU A 176 15.95 -14.25 -5.06
C LEU A 176 16.45 -15.69 -4.86
#